data_AF-A0AAD9ITG7-F1
#
_entry.id   AF-A0AAD9ITG7-F1
#
_cell.length_a   1.000
_cell.length_b   1.000
_cell.length_c   1.000
_cell.angle_alpha   90.00
_cell.angle_beta   90.00
_cell.angle_gamma   90.00
#
_symmetry.space_group_name_H-M   'P 1'
#
loop_
_entity.id
_entity.type
_entity.pdbx_description
1 polymer ?
#
loop_
_entity_poly.entity_id
_entity_poly.type
_entity_poly.pdbx_seq_one_letter_code
_entity_poly.pdbx_strand_id
1 'polypeptide(L)' 'MFNKSKRTMKIKYFRNSLEENKYDIKKTWTILKQAIGKLNIKSSIPQTFLANDIPVTDKPHVAE' A
#
# COMPACT_ATOMS: atom_id res chain seq x y z
N MET A 1 -9.52 12.00 19.17
CA MET A 1 -8.45 12.83 18.56
C MET A 1 -7.11 12.11 18.40
N PHE A 2 -6.59 11.44 19.43
CA PHE A 2 -5.27 10.77 19.42
C PHE A 2 -5.04 9.82 18.23
N ASN A 3 -6.01 8.94 17.93
CA ASN A 3 -5.91 7.98 16.82
C ASN A 3 -5.85 8.65 15.44
N LYS A 4 -6.52 9.80 15.27
CA LYS A 4 -6.48 10.58 14.02
C LYS A 4 -5.11 11.19 13.81
N SER A 5 -4.56 11.86 14.83
CA SER A 5 -3.22 12.46 14.78
C SER A 5 -2.14 11.40 14.53
N LYS A 6 -2.22 10.24 15.19
CA LYS A 6 -1.32 9.10 14.98
C LYS A 6 -1.36 8.59 13.53
N ARG A 7 -2.55 8.48 12.94
CA ARG A 7 -2.71 8.07 11.53
C ARG A 7 -2.11 9.09 10.57
N THR A 8 -2.36 10.38 10.77
CA THR A 8 -1.79 11.46 9.95
C THR A 8 -0.26 11.46 9.98
N MET A 9 0.33 11.30 11.18
CA MET A 9 1.78 11.24 11.34
C MET A 9 2.39 10.03 10.64
N LYS A 10 1.73 8.86 10.74
CA LYS A 10 2.15 7.64 10.05
C LYS A 10 2.12 7.81 8.53
N ILE A 11 1.06 8.40 7.98
CA ILE A 11 0.95 8.67 6.52
C ILE A 11 2.07 9.59 6.06
N LYS A 12 2.32 10.69 6.80
CA LYS A 12 3.37 11.66 6.46
C LYS A 12 4.76 11.00 6.44
N TYR A 13 5.06 10.18 7.45
CA TYR A 13 6.32 9.44 7.53
C TYR A 13 6.54 8.55 6.30
N PHE A 14 5.60 7.66 5.99
CA PHE A 14 5.77 6.74 4.85
C PHE A 14 5.82 7.45 3.50
N ARG A 15 5.05 8.55 3.34
CA ARG A 15 5.09 9.36 2.11
C ARG A 15 6.48 9.97 1.90
N ASN A 16 7.08 10.53 2.94
CA ASN A 16 8.43 11.10 2.86
C ASN A 16 9.48 10.02 2.57
N SER A 17 9.44 8.89 3.28
CA SER A 17 10.40 7.80 3.06
C SER A 17 10.30 7.20 1.65
N LEU A 18 9.10 7.14 1.06
CA LEU A 18 8.93 6.70 -0.34
C LEU A 18 9.55 7.70 -1.32
N GLU A 19 9.35 9.00 -1.12
CA GLU A 19 9.91 10.04 -1.97
C GLU A 19 11.44 10.07 -1.93
N GLU A 20 12.03 9.93 -0.73
CA GLU A 20 13.48 9.85 -0.53
C GLU A 20 14.12 8.64 -1.20
N ASN A 21 13.37 7.54 -1.34
CA ASN A 21 13.86 6.26 -1.87
C ASN A 21 13.28 5.93 -3.24
N LYS A 22 12.70 6.90 -3.97
CA LYS A 22 11.94 6.64 -5.21
C LYS A 22 12.75 6.01 -6.36
N TYR A 23 14.08 6.11 -6.30
CA TYR A 23 14.99 5.53 -7.30
C TYR A 23 15.59 4.19 -6.85
N ASP A 24 15.34 3.73 -5.62
CA ASP A 24 15.79 2.44 -5.09
C ASP A 24 14.59 1.52 -4.88
N ILE A 25 14.22 0.79 -5.94
CA ILE A 25 13.03 -0.08 -5.97
C ILE A 25 12.99 -1.08 -4.81
N LYS A 26 14.15 -1.59 -4.36
CA LYS A 26 14.22 -2.55 -3.25
C LYS A 26 13.86 -1.88 -1.92
N LYS A 27 14.37 -0.68 -1.68
CA LYS A 27 14.01 0.10 -0.50
C LYS A 27 12.57 0.59 -0.56
N THR A 28 12.12 1.11 -1.70
CA THR A 28 10.72 1.52 -1.90
C THR A 28 9.76 0.39 -1.56
N TRP A 29 10.03 -0.83 -2.06
CA TRP A 29 9.19 -2.00 -1.80
C TRP A 29 9.20 -2.44 -0.34
N THR A 30 10.35 -2.32 0.33
CA THR A 30 10.48 -2.63 1.76
C THR A 30 9.67 -1.65 2.62
N ILE A 31 9.76 -0.35 2.32
CA ILE A 31 9.01 0.72 2.99
C ILE A 31 7.51 0.52 2.78
N LEU A 32 7.10 0.18 1.56
CA LEU A 32 5.69 -0.06 1.23
C LEU A 32 5.11 -1.25 2.02
N LYS A 33 5.84 -2.37 2.11
CA LYS A 33 5.44 -3.52 2.92
C LYS A 33 5.25 -3.16 4.40
N GLN A 34 6.13 -2.32 4.95
CA GLN A 34 5.99 -1.84 6.33
C GLN A 34 4.79 -0.92 6.51
N ALA A 35 4.50 -0.05 5.53
CA ALA A 35 3.36 0.87 5.57
C ALA A 35 2.03 0.13 5.61
N ILE A 36 1.90 -0.90 4.76
CA ILE A 36 0.74 -1.79 4.67
C ILE A 36 0.62 -2.66 5.95
N GLY A 37 1.75 -3.04 6.56
CA GLY A 37 1.80 -3.87 7.76
C GLY A 37 1.49 -5.34 7.47
N LYS A 38 1.26 -6.14 8.52
CA LYS A 38 0.74 -7.51 8.35
C LYS A 38 -0.75 -7.42 7.99
N LEU A 39 -1.07 -7.62 6.72
CA LEU A 39 -2.40 -8.05 6.31
C LEU A 39 -2.67 -9.40 6.97
N ASN A 40 -3.37 -9.42 8.10
CA ASN A 40 -3.91 -10.66 8.69
C ASN A 40 -5.16 -11.12 7.93
N ILE A 41 -5.18 -10.89 6.61
CA ILE A 41 -6.16 -11.45 5.70
C ILE A 41 -5.48 -12.71 5.17
N LYS A 42 -6.08 -13.87 5.40
CA LYS A 42 -5.64 -15.18 4.84
C LYS A 42 -5.60 -15.22 3.30
N SER A 43 -5.72 -14.09 2.63
CA SER A 43 -5.63 -13.91 1.20
C SER A 43 -4.39 -13.09 0.90
N SER A 44 -3.39 -13.74 0.30
CA SER A 44 -2.20 -13.12 -0.24
C SER A 44 -2.61 -12.08 -1.29
N ILE A 45 -2.62 -10.80 -0.89
CA ILE A 45 -2.97 -9.66 -1.75
C ILE A 45 -4.48 -9.65 -2.08
N PRO A 46 -5.18 -8.53 -1.84
CA PRO A 46 -6.54 -8.43 -2.35
C PRO A 46 -6.46 -8.38 -3.88
N GLN A 47 -7.08 -9.34 -4.55
CA GLN A 47 -7.30 -9.35 -6.02
C GLN A 47 -7.98 -8.08 -6.52
N THR A 48 -8.49 -7.25 -5.62
CA THR A 48 -9.15 -5.98 -5.93
C THR A 48 -8.92 -4.96 -4.82
N PHE A 49 -8.49 -3.74 -5.18
CA PHE A 49 -8.45 -2.61 -4.26
C PHE A 49 -9.06 -1.36 -4.90
N LEU A 50 -9.59 -0.45 -4.07
CA LEU A 50 -10.14 0.81 -4.55
C LEU A 50 -9.02 1.83 -4.73
N ALA A 51 -8.89 2.38 -5.94
CA ALA A 51 -8.08 3.56 -6.24
C ALA A 51 -9.03 4.69 -6.67
N ASN A 52 -9.12 5.78 -5.89
CA ASN A 52 -10.04 6.89 -6.16
C ASN A 52 -11.50 6.44 -6.37
N ASP A 53 -12.02 5.59 -5.48
CA ASP A 53 -13.36 4.99 -5.58
C ASP A 53 -13.61 4.10 -6.81
N ILE A 54 -12.56 3.82 -7.60
CA ILE A 54 -12.62 2.91 -8.74
C ILE A 54 -12.04 1.55 -8.31
N PRO A 55 -12.80 0.44 -8.46
CA PRO A 55 -12.29 -0.89 -8.19
C PRO A 55 -11.23 -1.28 -9.24
N VAL A 56 -10.00 -1.47 -8.79
CA VAL A 56 -8.89 -1.98 -9.58
C VAL A 56 -8.73 -3.46 -9.28
N THR A 57 -9.03 -4.32 -10.26
CA THR A 57 -8.92 -5.77 -10.15
C THR A 57 -7.73 -6.27 -10.96
N ASP A 58 -7.02 -7.31 -10.50
CA ASP A 58 -6.22 -8.13 -11.40
C ASP A 58 -7.18 -8.86 -12.36
N LYS A 59 -7.20 -8.50 -13.64
CA LYS A 59 -7.93 -9.27 -14.66
C LYS A 59 -7.19 -10.58 -14.91
N PRO A 60 -7.74 -11.77 -14.61
CA PRO A 60 -7.24 -12.96 -15.27
C PRO A 60 -7.65 -12.85 -16.74
N HIS A 61 -6.70 -12.60 -17.63
CA HIS A 61 -6.89 -12.82 -19.05
C HIS A 61 -6.96 -14.33 -19.28
N VAL A 62 -8.14 -14.92 -19.11
CA VAL A 62 -8.48 -16.18 -19.76
C VAL A 62 -9.30 -15.78 -20.98
N ALA A 63 -8.62 -15.71 -22.12
CA ALA A 63 -9.29 -15.82 -23.41
C ALA A 63 -9.76 -17.28 -23.52
N GLU A 64 -11.07 -17.46 -23.67
CA GLU A 64 -11.69 -18.69 -24.15
C GLU A 64 -12.01 -18.52 -25.63
#